data_AF-A0A7M3WI25-F1
#
_entry.id   AF-A0A7M3WI25-F1
#
_cell.length_a   1.000
_cell.length_b   1.000
_cell.length_c   1.000
_cell.angle_alpha   90.00
_cell.angle_beta   90.00
_cell.angle_gamma   90.00
#
_symmetry.space_group_name_H-M   'P 1'
#
loop_
_entity.id
_entity.type
_entity.pdbx_description
1 polymer ?
#
loop_
_entity_poly.entity_id
_entity_poly.type
_entity_poly.pdbx_seq_one_letter_code
_entity_poly.pdbx_strand_id
1 'polypeptide(L)'
;DPERIRLLRHAENSRGGMPIFSIEPGIDDQKWADWQSRWADEQVRFRNLIATFGRNRRWAKTRIKAVSRIQKPPFDIPNDLVAAAAVCAAWWAEEFISLTPELSRERDERYASRIRGAISNLRESEDGDWGAGGPSLLIR
;
A
#
# COMPACT_ATOMS: atom_id res chain seq x y z
N ASP A 1 11.26 -10.82 2.59
CA ASP A 1 11.01 -10.25 3.93
C ASP A 1 10.24 -11.28 4.78
N PRO A 2 10.84 -11.79 5.88
CA PRO A 2 10.20 -12.79 6.76
C PRO A 2 8.90 -12.31 7.40
N GLU A 3 8.68 -11.01 7.56
CA GLU A 3 7.44 -10.45 8.11
C GLU A 3 6.21 -10.75 7.24
N ARG A 4 6.35 -10.65 5.91
CA ARG A 4 5.25 -10.88 4.96
C ARG A 4 4.77 -12.32 4.97
N ILE A 5 5.73 -13.25 4.99
CA ILE A 5 5.45 -14.69 5.05
C ILE A 5 4.79 -15.02 6.39
N ARG A 6 5.18 -14.34 7.48
CA ARG A 6 4.54 -14.52 8.79
C ARG A 6 3.09 -14.02 8.80
N LEU A 7 2.80 -12.87 8.20
CA LEU A 7 1.42 -12.35 8.10
C LEU A 7 0.54 -13.22 7.22
N LEU A 8 1.06 -13.70 6.08
CA LEU A 8 0.36 -14.64 5.21
C LEU A 8 0.08 -15.95 5.95
N ARG A 9 1.09 -16.56 6.57
CA ARG A 9 0.91 -17.80 7.35
C ARG A 9 -0.01 -17.63 8.55
N HIS A 10 0.04 -16.49 9.23
CA HIS A 10 -0.87 -16.20 10.33
C HIS A 10 -2.31 -16.05 9.84
N ALA A 11 -2.51 -15.38 8.70
CA ALA A 11 -3.83 -15.26 8.08
C ALA A 11 -4.36 -16.61 7.59
N GLU A 12 -3.51 -17.44 6.96
CA GLU A 12 -3.83 -18.80 6.50
C GLU A 12 -4.25 -19.69 7.68
N ASN A 13 -3.49 -19.65 8.79
CA ASN A 13 -3.75 -20.50 9.96
C ASN A 13 -4.94 -20.04 10.81
N SER A 14 -5.28 -18.74 10.80
CA SER A 14 -6.32 -18.20 11.70
C SER A 14 -7.73 -18.24 11.10
N ARG A 15 -7.88 -18.51 9.79
CA ARG A 15 -9.15 -18.31 9.07
C ARG A 15 -9.76 -19.53 8.40
N GLY A 16 -9.26 -20.73 8.71
CA GLY A 16 -10.00 -21.98 8.48
C GLY A 16 -10.46 -22.22 7.03
N GLY A 17 -9.65 -21.86 6.02
CA GLY A 17 -9.94 -22.14 4.61
C GLY A 17 -10.51 -20.97 3.78
N MET A 18 -10.65 -19.79 4.36
CA MET A 18 -11.06 -18.59 3.64
C MET A 18 -9.98 -18.09 2.66
N PRO A 19 -10.33 -17.68 1.43
CA PRO A 19 -9.36 -17.24 0.43
C PRO A 19 -8.67 -15.93 0.82
N ILE A 20 -7.35 -15.90 0.70
CA ILE A 20 -6.49 -14.75 1.00
C ILE A 20 -5.84 -14.26 -0.28
N PHE A 21 -6.02 -12.98 -0.58
CA PHE A 21 -5.42 -12.35 -1.75
C PHE A 21 -4.37 -11.34 -1.32
N SER A 22 -3.14 -11.52 -1.79
CA SER A 22 -2.06 -10.54 -1.60
C SER A 22 -2.09 -9.49 -2.71
N ILE A 23 -2.08 -8.21 -2.34
CA ILE A 23 -2.01 -7.11 -3.32
C ILE A 23 -0.64 -7.04 -4.01
N GLU A 24 0.41 -7.45 -3.30
CA GLU A 24 1.74 -7.51 -3.86
C GLU A 24 1.95 -8.82 -4.65
N PRO A 25 2.65 -8.73 -5.79
CA PRO A 25 3.10 -9.91 -6.50
C PRO A 25 3.96 -10.85 -5.68
N GLY A 26 3.80 -12.14 -5.95
CA GLY A 26 4.60 -13.19 -5.32
C GLY A 26 6.09 -13.02 -5.62
N ILE A 27 6.93 -13.64 -4.79
CA ILE A 27 8.40 -13.60 -4.95
C ILE A 27 8.85 -14.14 -6.31
N ASP A 28 8.04 -15.02 -6.93
CA ASP A 28 8.32 -15.62 -8.23
C ASP A 28 8.00 -14.70 -9.42
N ASP A 29 7.40 -13.53 -9.18
CA ASP A 29 7.12 -12.54 -10.24
C ASP A 29 8.39 -11.74 -10.56
N GLN A 30 9.17 -12.25 -11.52
CA GLN A 30 10.42 -11.62 -11.96
C GLN A 30 10.24 -10.15 -12.37
N LYS A 31 9.11 -9.81 -13.02
CA LYS A 31 8.83 -8.43 -13.45
C LYS A 31 8.59 -7.51 -12.27
N TRP A 32 8.02 -8.02 -11.18
CA TRP A 32 7.86 -7.28 -9.93
C TRP A 32 9.20 -7.09 -9.22
N ALA A 33 10.05 -8.11 -9.18
CA ALA A 33 11.41 -7.99 -8.65
C ALA A 33 12.23 -6.95 -9.42
N ASP A 34 12.10 -6.93 -10.76
CA ASP A 34 12.74 -5.94 -11.62
C ASP A 34 12.18 -4.53 -11.39
N TRP A 35 10.87 -4.39 -11.15
CA TRP A 35 10.26 -3.11 -10.74
C TRP A 35 10.79 -2.62 -9.39
N GLN A 36 10.89 -3.51 -8.38
CA GLN A 36 11.43 -3.17 -7.07
C GLN A 36 12.90 -2.74 -7.15
N SER A 37 13.68 -3.40 -8.02
CA SER A 37 15.09 -3.05 -8.24
C SER A 37 15.22 -1.65 -8.87
N ARG A 38 14.45 -1.35 -9.92
CA ARG A 38 14.40 0.00 -10.52
C ARG A 38 13.97 1.07 -9.51
N TRP A 39 12.98 0.76 -8.68
CA TRP A 39 12.56 1.67 -7.62
C TRP A 39 13.67 1.92 -6.58
N ALA A 40 14.40 0.88 -6.19
CA ALA A 40 15.54 1.01 -5.29
C ALA A 40 16.65 1.89 -5.91
N ASP A 41 16.95 1.72 -7.20
CA ASP A 41 17.93 2.53 -7.92
C ASP A 41 17.54 4.01 -7.97
N GLU A 42 16.28 4.30 -8.30
CA GLU A 42 15.74 5.67 -8.29
C GLU A 42 15.76 6.29 -6.89
N GLN A 43 15.44 5.49 -5.86
CA GLN A 43 15.56 5.91 -4.47
C GLN A 43 16.99 6.28 -4.08
N VAL A 44 17.98 5.48 -4.47
CA VAL A 44 19.40 5.76 -4.15
C VAL A 44 19.85 7.04 -4.86
N ARG A 45 19.54 7.19 -6.15
CA ARG A 45 19.86 8.40 -6.93
C ARG A 45 19.22 9.65 -6.33
N PHE A 46 17.95 9.57 -5.94
CA PHE A 46 17.19 10.72 -5.43
C PHE A 46 17.47 11.03 -3.95
N ARG A 47 17.68 10.02 -3.10
CA ARG A 47 18.07 10.21 -1.68
C ARG A 47 19.45 10.85 -1.58
N ASN A 48 20.38 10.48 -2.45
CA ASN A 48 21.68 11.14 -2.52
C ASN A 48 21.57 12.61 -2.96
N LEU A 49 20.55 12.95 -3.76
CA LEU A 49 20.24 14.33 -4.17
C LEU A 49 19.53 15.15 -3.07
N ILE A 50 18.60 14.53 -2.32
CA ILE A 50 17.74 15.17 -1.32
C ILE A 50 18.37 15.25 0.08
N ALA A 51 19.30 14.35 0.41
CA ALA A 51 20.04 14.39 1.67
C ALA A 51 20.71 15.76 1.93
N THR A 52 20.93 16.54 0.86
CA THR A 52 21.61 17.84 0.89
C THR A 52 20.69 19.04 1.13
N PHE A 53 19.36 18.96 0.92
CA PHE A 53 18.50 20.16 1.00
C PHE A 53 17.13 19.95 1.65
N GLY A 54 16.90 20.66 2.77
CA GLY A 54 15.57 21.16 3.17
C GLY A 54 14.55 20.16 3.70
N ARG A 55 14.95 18.95 4.10
CA ARG A 55 14.08 17.84 4.54
C ARG A 55 12.99 18.26 5.54
N ASN A 56 13.33 19.08 6.54
CA ASN A 56 12.37 19.56 7.55
C ASN A 56 11.30 20.50 6.97
N ARG A 57 11.70 21.41 6.07
CA ARG A 57 10.77 22.37 5.44
C ARG A 57 9.85 21.67 4.44
N ARG A 58 10.36 20.65 3.75
CA ARG A 58 9.58 19.80 2.85
C ARG A 58 8.55 18.99 3.60
N TRP A 59 8.97 18.25 4.64
CA TRP A 59 8.08 17.48 5.50
C TRP A 59 6.93 18.32 6.05
N ALA A 60 7.22 19.52 6.55
CA ALA A 60 6.20 20.46 7.02
C ALA A 60 5.19 20.83 5.92
N LYS A 61 5.66 21.12 4.69
CA LYS A 61 4.78 21.40 3.54
C LYS A 61 3.94 20.20 3.13
N THR A 62 4.54 19.01 3.06
CA THR A 62 3.86 17.76 2.69
C THR A 62 2.75 17.44 3.68
N ARG A 63 3.01 17.58 4.98
CA ARG A 63 2.02 17.38 6.05
C ARG A 63 0.86 18.38 5.98
N ILE A 64 1.14 19.67 5.77
CA ILE A 64 0.08 20.69 5.61
C ILE A 64 -0.80 20.37 4.38
N LYS A 65 -0.18 19.97 3.27
CA LYS A 65 -0.93 19.53 2.07
C LYS A 65 -1.78 18.29 2.35
N ALA A 66 -1.27 17.33 3.12
CA ALA A 66 -2.02 16.13 3.47
C ALA A 66 -3.26 16.48 4.30
N VAL A 67 -3.14 17.33 5.33
CA VAL A 67 -4.28 17.82 6.13
C VAL A 67 -5.33 18.49 5.25
N SER A 68 -4.91 19.33 4.29
CA SER A 68 -5.85 20.03 3.39
C SER A 68 -6.65 19.11 2.46
N ARG A 69 -6.20 17.88 2.24
CA ARG A 69 -6.88 16.88 1.40
C ARG A 69 -7.88 16.02 2.17
N ILE A 70 -7.87 16.09 3.50
CA ILE A 70 -8.83 15.35 4.33
C ILE A 70 -10.18 16.07 4.21
N GLN A 71 -11.12 15.43 3.50
CA GLN A 71 -12.51 15.89 3.51
C GLN A 71 -13.05 15.77 4.93
N LYS A 72 -13.71 16.82 5.44
CA LYS A 72 -14.40 16.74 6.72
C LYS A 72 -15.56 15.74 6.56
N PRO A 73 -15.55 14.62 7.28
CA PRO A 73 -16.66 13.69 7.24
C PRO A 73 -17.89 14.31 7.92
N PRO A 74 -19.09 13.78 7.66
CA PRO A 74 -20.33 14.30 8.24
C PRO A 74 -20.47 14.02 9.75
N PHE A 75 -19.52 13.28 10.34
CA PHE A 75 -19.47 12.94 11.76
C PHE A 75 -18.17 13.43 12.40
N ASP A 76 -18.21 13.74 13.69
CA ASP A 76 -17.04 14.17 14.44
C ASP A 76 -16.02 13.03 14.54
N ILE A 77 -14.85 13.24 13.95
CA ILE A 77 -13.70 12.36 14.09
C ILE A 77 -12.76 12.94 15.15
N PRO A 78 -12.26 12.12 16.10
CA PRO A 78 -11.24 12.55 17.04
C PRO A 78 -10.04 13.18 16.34
N ASN A 79 -9.58 14.34 16.84
CA ASN A 79 -8.47 15.10 16.25
C ASN A 79 -7.19 14.26 16.09
N ASP A 80 -6.94 13.34 17.03
CA ASP A 80 -5.78 12.46 17.00
C ASP A 80 -5.80 11.51 15.79
N LEU A 81 -6.99 11.05 15.39
CA LEU A 81 -7.16 10.18 14.22
C LEU A 81 -6.95 10.97 12.92
N VAL A 82 -7.41 12.21 12.86
CA VAL A 82 -7.16 13.12 11.72
C VAL A 82 -5.67 13.43 11.59
N ALA A 83 -5.00 13.69 12.72
CA ALA A 83 -3.57 13.92 12.75
C ALA A 83 -2.79 12.68 12.30
N ALA A 84 -3.15 11.49 12.79
CA ALA A 84 -2.56 10.23 12.37
C ALA A 84 -2.74 9.99 10.87
N ALA A 85 -3.95 10.19 10.34
CA ALA A 85 -4.24 10.05 8.91
C ALA A 85 -3.40 11.03 8.07
N ALA A 86 -3.27 12.30 8.51
CA ALA A 86 -2.44 13.28 7.84
C ALA A 86 -0.94 12.91 7.85
N VAL A 87 -0.46 12.35 8.96
CA VAL A 87 0.93 11.86 9.08
C VAL A 87 1.15 10.66 8.18
N CYS A 88 0.23 9.69 8.14
CA CYS A 88 0.32 8.54 7.24
C CYS A 88 0.32 8.98 5.77
N ALA A 89 -0.58 9.89 5.39
CA ALA A 89 -0.61 10.42 4.03
C ALA A 89 0.67 11.20 3.66
N ALA A 90 1.23 11.96 4.61
CA ALA A 90 2.49 12.67 4.40
C ALA A 90 3.69 11.70 4.30
N TRP A 91 3.69 10.64 5.11
CA TRP A 91 4.68 9.57 5.04
C TRP A 91 4.65 8.88 3.68
N TRP A 92 3.47 8.48 3.23
CA TRP A 92 3.26 7.86 1.91
C TRP A 92 3.76 8.77 0.79
N ALA A 93 3.46 10.07 0.87
CA ALA A 93 3.91 11.05 -0.11
C ALA A 93 5.44 11.24 -0.13
N GLU A 94 6.13 11.13 1.02
CA GLU A 94 7.60 11.15 1.07
C GLU A 94 8.22 9.81 0.64
N GLU A 95 7.58 8.68 0.92
CA GLU A 95 8.09 7.35 0.55
C GLU A 95 8.09 7.17 -0.98
N PHE A 96 7.03 7.64 -1.64
CA PHE A 96 6.88 7.55 -3.10
C PHE A 96 7.42 8.75 -3.85
N ILE A 97 8.14 9.65 -3.20
CA ILE A 97 8.61 10.88 -3.85
C ILE A 97 9.73 10.67 -4.87
N SER A 98 10.38 9.51 -4.79
CA SER A 98 11.36 9.00 -5.74
C SER A 98 10.72 8.19 -6.86
N LEU A 99 9.42 7.91 -6.78
CA LEU A 99 8.73 7.11 -7.77
C LEU A 99 8.45 7.97 -8.98
N THR A 100 9.01 7.61 -10.13
CA THR A 100 8.67 8.28 -11.39
C THR A 100 7.19 8.02 -11.72
N PRO A 101 6.53 8.89 -12.52
CA PRO A 101 5.16 8.65 -12.97
C PRO A 101 4.99 7.29 -13.65
N GLU A 102 6.02 6.83 -14.37
CA GLU A 102 6.04 5.54 -15.04
C GLU A 102 6.05 4.38 -14.05
N LEU A 103 6.94 4.41 -13.04
CA LEU A 103 6.99 3.40 -11.98
C LEU A 103 5.71 3.40 -11.14
N SER A 104 5.10 4.57 -10.92
CA SER A 104 3.82 4.72 -10.23
C SER A 104 2.69 4.05 -10.99
N ARG A 105 2.58 4.34 -12.30
CA ARG A 105 1.57 3.74 -13.17
C ARG A 105 1.73 2.21 -13.23
N GLU A 106 2.96 1.73 -13.38
CA GLU A 106 3.25 0.29 -13.48
C GLU A 106 2.88 -0.47 -12.19
N ARG A 107 3.00 0.18 -11.02
CA ARG A 107 2.53 -0.36 -9.73
C ARG A 107 1.01 -0.38 -9.68
N ASP A 108 0.38 0.75 -9.99
CA ASP A 108 -1.06 0.92 -9.86
C ASP A 108 -1.83 -0.01 -10.82
N GLU A 109 -1.31 -0.21 -12.05
CA GLU A 109 -1.84 -1.19 -13.00
C GLU A 109 -1.80 -2.62 -12.45
N ARG A 110 -0.69 -3.00 -11.81
CA ARG A 110 -0.55 -4.33 -11.19
C ARG A 110 -1.48 -4.52 -9.99
N TYR A 111 -1.57 -3.51 -9.12
CA TYR A 111 -2.49 -3.54 -7.98
C TYR A 111 -3.94 -3.63 -8.45
N ALA A 112 -4.33 -2.81 -9.43
CA ALA A 112 -5.67 -2.85 -10.01
C ALA A 112 -5.96 -4.21 -10.67
N SER A 113 -5.00 -4.80 -11.39
CA SER A 113 -5.16 -6.13 -11.98
C SER A 113 -5.36 -7.21 -10.92
N ARG A 114 -4.62 -7.16 -9.81
CA ARG A 114 -4.77 -8.14 -8.71
C ARG A 114 -6.07 -7.99 -7.96
N ILE A 115 -6.48 -6.75 -7.67
CA ILE A 115 -7.79 -6.48 -7.06
C ILE A 115 -8.91 -7.00 -7.97
N ARG A 116 -8.85 -6.74 -9.28
CA ARG A 116 -9.82 -7.29 -10.24
C ARG A 116 -9.81 -8.81 -10.27
N GLY A 117 -8.64 -9.45 -10.28
CA GLY A 117 -8.51 -10.91 -10.24
C GLY A 117 -9.08 -11.51 -8.95
N ALA A 118 -8.76 -10.91 -7.80
CA ALA A 118 -9.30 -11.31 -6.50
C ALA A 118 -10.82 -11.20 -6.47
N ILE A 119 -11.39 -10.09 -6.95
CA ILE A 119 -12.84 -9.90 -7.04
C ILE A 119 -13.48 -10.91 -8.00
N SER A 120 -12.86 -11.18 -9.16
CA SER A 120 -13.36 -12.20 -10.10
C SER A 120 -13.40 -13.58 -9.46
N ASN A 121 -12.32 -13.98 -8.79
CA ASN A 121 -12.25 -15.25 -8.09
C ASN A 121 -13.28 -15.36 -6.98
N LEU A 122 -13.52 -14.27 -6.24
CA LEU A 122 -14.57 -14.21 -5.22
C LEU A 122 -15.96 -14.38 -5.81
N ARG A 123 -16.24 -13.76 -6.96
CA ARG A 123 -17.53 -13.90 -7.67
C ARG A 123 -17.77 -15.32 -8.18
N GLU A 124 -16.72 -16.02 -8.58
CA GLU A 124 -16.82 -17.41 -9.03
C GLU A 124 -16.95 -18.40 -7.85
N SER A 125 -16.52 -18.00 -6.65
CA SER A 125 -16.56 -18.82 -5.43
C SER A 125 -17.88 -18.74 -4.63
N GLU A 126 -19.01 -18.46 -5.28
CA GLU A 126 -20.34 -18.19 -4.67
C GLU A 126 -20.92 -19.29 -3.75
N ASP A 127 -20.29 -20.47 -3.65
CA ASP A 127 -20.77 -21.59 -2.80
C ASP A 127 -20.28 -21.57 -1.34
N GLY A 128 -19.49 -20.58 -0.92
CA GLY A 128 -18.91 -20.54 0.42
C GLY A 128 -19.75 -19.79 1.45
N ASP A 129 -20.30 -20.50 2.44
CA ASP A 129 -20.79 -19.92 3.70
C ASP A 129 -19.57 -19.41 4.51
N TRP A 130 -19.11 -18.20 4.21
CA TRP A 130 -17.87 -17.63 4.75
C TRP A 130 -18.01 -17.04 6.16
N GLY A 131 -18.91 -17.57 7.01
CA GLY A 131 -19.14 -17.11 8.38
C GLY A 131 -19.24 -15.57 8.53
N ALA A 132 -18.98 -15.05 9.73
CA ALA A 132 -19.08 -13.60 9.99
C ALA A 132 -17.90 -12.76 9.45
N GLY A 133 -16.83 -13.40 8.95
CA GLY A 133 -15.55 -12.74 8.67
C GLY A 133 -15.39 -12.21 7.24
N GLY A 134 -15.96 -12.92 6.25
CA GLY A 134 -15.83 -12.57 4.83
C GLY A 134 -14.39 -12.56 4.28
N PRO A 135 -14.21 -12.65 2.95
CA PRO A 135 -12.88 -12.67 2.34
C PRO A 135 -12.09 -11.39 2.63
N SER A 136 -10.77 -11.52 2.76
CA SER A 136 -9.90 -10.40 3.16
C SER A 136 -8.80 -10.13 2.14
N LEU A 137 -8.64 -8.84 1.80
CA LEU A 137 -7.55 -8.33 1.00
C LEU A 137 -6.43 -7.83 1.92
N LEU A 138 -5.22 -8.39 1.77
CA LEU A 138 -4.06 -7.92 2.53
C LEU A 138 -3.42 -6.75 1.80
N ILE A 139 -3.53 -5.57 2.41
CA ILE A 139 -2.89 -4.32 1.99
C ILE A 139 -1.87 -3.95 3.08
N ARG A 140 -0.65 -3.61 2.68
CA ARG A 140 0.35 -3.03 3.57
C ARG A 140 0.26 -1.51 3.52
#